data_AF-A0A2D7ICC2-F1
#
_entry.id   AF-A0A2D7ICC2-F1
#
_cell.length_a   1.000
_cell.length_b   1.000
_cell.length_c   1.000
_cell.angle_alpha   90.00
_cell.angle_beta   90.00
_cell.angle_gamma   90.00
#
_symmetry.space_group_name_H-M   'P 1'
#
loop_
_entity.id
_entity.type
_entity.pdbx_description
1 polymer ?
#
loop_
_entity_poly.entity_id
_entity_poly.type
_entity_poly.pdbx_seq_one_letter_code
_entity_poly.pdbx_strand_id
1 'polypeptide(L)'
;MADLKEDKLISKETSQNTFYHTAKDSSWNALQKIWYFLKEELPQFLSNWRTVPRLMMILYGFAFYEVVTWFMALENPNNAQAGLVSVVVGAGAAWFGLYVNGKKTEIQKHNKK
;
A
#
# COMPACT_ATOMS: atom_id res chain seq x y z
N MET A 1 -19.02 -3.32 -51.01
CA MET A 1 -17.80 -3.49 -50.18
C MET A 1 -17.50 -2.30 -49.28
N ALA A 2 -17.95 -1.07 -49.61
CA ALA A 2 -17.80 0.11 -48.75
C ALA A 2 -18.75 0.07 -47.53
N ASP A 3 -20.01 -0.29 -47.74
CA ASP A 3 -21.07 -0.32 -46.72
C ASP A 3 -20.75 -1.25 -45.52
N LEU A 4 -20.23 -2.45 -45.80
CA LEU A 4 -19.76 -3.41 -44.78
C LEU A 4 -18.55 -2.93 -43.96
N LYS A 5 -17.77 -1.99 -44.49
CA LYS A 5 -16.61 -1.43 -43.80
C LYS A 5 -17.05 -0.36 -42.80
N GLU A 6 -18.06 0.42 -43.14
CA GLU A 6 -18.62 1.47 -42.29
C GLU A 6 -19.40 0.90 -41.11
N ASP A 7 -20.21 -0.13 -41.31
CA ASP A 7 -20.94 -0.80 -40.22
C ASP A 7 -19.98 -1.46 -39.19
N LYS A 8 -18.89 -2.07 -39.69
CA LYS A 8 -17.85 -2.63 -38.80
C LYS A 8 -17.08 -1.56 -38.02
N LEU A 9 -16.96 -0.34 -38.55
CA LEU A 9 -16.35 0.79 -37.84
C LEU A 9 -17.28 1.34 -36.77
N ILE A 10 -18.57 1.51 -37.09
CA ILE A 10 -19.62 1.96 -36.16
C ILE A 10 -19.79 0.97 -35.00
N SER A 11 -19.78 -0.34 -35.29
CA SER A 11 -19.83 -1.41 -34.27
C SER A 11 -18.64 -1.35 -33.31
N LYS A 12 -17.41 -1.16 -33.83
CA LYS A 12 -16.21 -1.04 -32.98
C LYS A 12 -16.23 0.23 -32.13
N GLU A 13 -16.62 1.36 -32.69
CA GLU A 13 -16.70 2.63 -31.97
C GLU A 13 -17.75 2.58 -30.86
N THR A 14 -18.90 1.96 -31.12
CA THR A 14 -19.97 1.76 -30.14
C THR A 14 -19.55 0.84 -28.99
N SER A 15 -18.88 -0.29 -29.29
CA SER A 15 -18.37 -1.20 -28.25
C SER A 15 -17.25 -0.58 -27.41
N GLN A 16 -16.35 0.19 -28.03
CA GLN A 16 -15.30 0.92 -27.32
C GLN A 16 -15.91 1.97 -26.41
N ASN A 17 -16.79 2.84 -26.92
CA ASN A 17 -17.45 3.89 -26.11
C ASN A 17 -18.24 3.29 -24.93
N THR A 18 -18.99 2.21 -25.14
CA THR A 18 -19.73 1.55 -24.06
C THR A 18 -18.80 1.00 -22.97
N PHE A 19 -17.69 0.36 -23.35
CA PHE A 19 -16.71 -0.19 -22.41
C PHE A 19 -15.93 0.91 -21.65
N TYR A 20 -15.51 1.98 -22.32
CA TYR A 20 -14.84 3.11 -21.67
C TYR A 20 -15.73 3.81 -20.65
N HIS A 21 -17.02 3.98 -20.94
CA HIS A 21 -17.97 4.57 -19.99
C HIS A 21 -18.20 3.66 -18.76
N THR A 22 -18.27 2.34 -18.95
CA THR A 22 -18.39 1.31 -17.89
C THR A 22 -17.11 1.08 -17.06
N ALA A 23 -15.93 1.34 -17.62
CA ALA A 23 -14.68 1.30 -16.85
C ALA A 23 -14.51 2.59 -16.03
N LYS A 24 -14.92 3.72 -16.61
CA LYS A 24 -14.82 5.05 -16.03
C LYS A 24 -15.79 5.18 -14.84
N ASP A 25 -17.06 4.87 -14.99
CA ASP A 25 -18.07 4.98 -13.90
C ASP A 25 -17.77 4.07 -12.71
N SER A 26 -17.30 2.84 -12.93
CA SER A 26 -16.91 1.91 -11.87
C SER A 26 -15.70 2.43 -11.10
N SER A 27 -14.74 3.02 -11.83
CA SER A 27 -13.57 3.67 -11.24
C SER A 27 -13.93 4.96 -10.49
N TRP A 28 -14.82 5.81 -11.01
CA TRP A 28 -15.27 7.03 -10.29
C TRP A 28 -16.11 6.70 -9.07
N ASN A 29 -16.99 5.69 -9.13
CA ASN A 29 -17.77 5.24 -7.98
C ASN A 29 -16.86 4.57 -6.92
N ALA A 30 -15.84 3.81 -7.33
CA ALA A 30 -14.84 3.26 -6.43
C ALA A 30 -14.00 4.37 -5.80
N LEU A 31 -13.54 5.34 -6.58
CA LEU A 31 -12.78 6.49 -6.07
C LEU A 31 -13.61 7.37 -5.14
N GLN A 32 -14.90 7.60 -5.43
CA GLN A 32 -15.79 8.33 -4.53
C GLN A 32 -16.04 7.57 -3.22
N LYS A 33 -16.20 6.25 -3.27
CA LYS A 33 -16.30 5.41 -2.07
C LYS A 33 -15.02 5.43 -1.25
N ILE A 34 -13.87 5.31 -1.91
CA ILE A 34 -12.54 5.40 -1.28
C ILE A 34 -12.34 6.79 -0.66
N TRP A 35 -12.71 7.86 -1.36
CA TRP A 35 -12.57 9.23 -0.88
C TRP A 35 -13.48 9.51 0.33
N TYR A 36 -14.71 9.01 0.29
CA TYR A 36 -15.66 9.12 1.41
C TYR A 36 -15.19 8.32 2.63
N PHE A 37 -14.81 7.05 2.43
CA PHE A 37 -14.27 6.17 3.47
C PHE A 37 -12.99 6.75 4.09
N LEU A 38 -12.08 7.26 3.26
CA LEU A 38 -10.82 7.85 3.72
C LEU A 38 -11.08 9.14 4.51
N LYS A 39 -12.04 9.98 4.09
CA LYS A 39 -12.39 11.22 4.78
C LYS A 39 -13.03 10.99 6.16
N GLU A 40 -13.88 9.97 6.30
CA GLU A 40 -14.57 9.67 7.55
C GLU A 40 -13.72 8.86 8.53
N GLU A 41 -12.95 7.89 8.06
CA GLU A 41 -12.15 7.03 8.96
C GLU A 41 -10.78 7.63 9.33
N LEU A 42 -10.15 8.45 8.46
CA LEU A 42 -8.87 9.11 8.78
C LEU A 42 -8.86 9.93 10.07
N PRO A 43 -9.85 10.80 10.38
CA PRO A 43 -9.81 11.58 11.62
C PRO A 43 -9.88 10.69 12.87
N GLN A 44 -10.58 9.55 12.79
CA GLN A 44 -10.66 8.56 13.88
C GLN A 44 -9.35 7.75 14.00
N PHE A 45 -8.70 7.43 12.88
CA PHE A 45 -7.41 6.76 12.84
C PHE A 45 -6.23 7.65 13.26
N LEU A 46 -6.25 8.94 12.93
CA LEU A 46 -5.25 9.94 13.35
C LEU A 46 -5.40 10.30 14.83
N SER A 47 -6.63 10.31 15.36
CA SER A 47 -6.89 10.45 16.80
C SER A 47 -6.30 9.29 17.61
N ASN A 48 -6.32 8.08 17.05
CA ASN A 48 -5.63 6.92 17.61
C ASN A 48 -4.15 6.90 17.18
N TRP A 49 -3.28 7.56 17.95
CA TRP A 49 -1.80 7.62 17.76
C TRP A 49 -1.09 6.24 17.61
N ARG A 50 -1.81 5.12 17.74
CA ARG A 50 -1.34 3.74 17.45
C ARG A 50 -1.47 3.30 15.99
N THR A 51 -2.28 3.97 15.16
CA THR A 51 -2.52 3.57 13.76
C THR A 51 -1.37 3.97 12.83
N VAL A 52 -0.82 5.16 13.01
CA VAL A 52 0.34 5.67 12.25
C VAL A 52 1.48 4.64 12.22
N PRO A 53 1.92 4.08 13.35
CA PRO A 53 2.98 3.10 13.31
C PRO A 53 2.56 1.72 12.75
N ARG A 54 1.27 1.35 12.79
CA ARG A 54 0.78 0.14 12.07
C ARG A 54 0.83 0.35 10.56
N LEU A 55 0.44 1.54 10.09
CA LEU A 55 0.49 1.90 8.67
C LEU A 55 1.94 1.94 8.16
N MET A 56 2.86 2.46 8.96
CA MET A 56 4.30 2.42 8.67
C MET A 56 4.82 0.98 8.53
N MET A 57 4.34 0.01 9.32
CA MET A 57 4.73 -1.40 9.16
C MET A 57 4.26 -2.00 7.83
N ILE A 58 3.05 -1.65 7.39
CA ILE A 58 2.50 -2.12 6.11
C ILE A 58 3.31 -1.53 4.95
N LEU A 59 3.54 -0.21 4.98
CA LEU A 59 4.36 0.48 3.98
C LEU A 59 5.79 -0.05 3.94
N TYR A 60 6.36 -0.38 5.11
CA TYR A 60 7.69 -0.96 5.20
C TYR A 60 7.75 -2.37 4.59
N GLY A 61 6.74 -3.22 4.83
CA GLY A 61 6.64 -4.52 4.17
C GLY A 61 6.56 -4.41 2.64
N PHE A 62 5.84 -3.40 2.14
CA PHE A 62 5.77 -3.10 0.71
C PHE A 62 7.13 -2.67 0.14
N ALA A 63 7.81 -1.73 0.81
CA ALA A 63 9.15 -1.31 0.39
C ALA A 63 10.18 -2.45 0.41
N PHE A 64 10.09 -3.33 1.41
CA PHE A 64 10.91 -4.54 1.48
C PHE A 64 10.65 -5.48 0.29
N TYR A 65 9.39 -5.68 -0.06
CA TYR A 65 9.00 -6.49 -1.22
C TYR A 65 9.60 -5.93 -2.52
N GLU A 66 9.54 -4.62 -2.75
CA GLU A 66 10.18 -4.01 -3.92
C GLU A 66 11.70 -4.20 -3.93
N VAL A 67 12.37 -3.97 -2.80
CA VAL A 67 13.83 -4.10 -2.68
C VAL A 67 14.29 -5.54 -2.94
N VAL A 68 13.56 -6.54 -2.43
CA VAL A 68 13.86 -7.96 -2.68
C VAL A 68 13.57 -8.32 -4.14
N THR A 69 12.47 -7.84 -4.70
CA THR A 69 12.11 -8.13 -6.10
C THR A 69 13.13 -7.51 -7.06
N TRP A 70 13.59 -6.29 -6.78
CA TRP A 70 14.70 -5.66 -7.50
C TRP A 70 16.01 -6.44 -7.36
N PHE A 71 16.34 -6.91 -6.15
CA PHE A 71 17.55 -7.70 -5.91
C PHE A 71 17.55 -9.03 -6.69
N MET A 72 16.40 -9.71 -6.73
CA MET A 72 16.24 -10.98 -7.45
C MET A 72 16.20 -10.82 -8.98
N ALA A 73 15.89 -9.61 -9.47
CA ALA A 73 15.84 -9.31 -10.91
C ALA A 73 17.22 -9.00 -11.52
N LEU A 74 18.28 -8.86 -10.70
CA LEU A 74 19.63 -8.58 -11.17
C LEU A 74 20.31 -9.84 -11.74
N GLU A 75 20.84 -9.72 -12.96
CA GLU A 75 21.55 -10.80 -13.67
C GLU A 75 22.88 -11.21 -12.98
N ASN A 76 23.51 -10.29 -12.24
CA ASN A 76 24.73 -10.52 -11.45
C ASN A 76 24.58 -9.90 -10.05
N PRO A 77 24.11 -10.66 -9.04
CA PRO A 77 23.99 -10.15 -7.69
C PRO A 77 25.37 -9.85 -7.09
N ASN A 78 25.61 -8.59 -6.72
CA ASN A 78 26.85 -8.14 -6.09
C ASN A 78 26.70 -8.08 -4.55
N ASN A 79 27.76 -8.40 -3.81
CA ASN A 79 27.79 -8.33 -2.34
C ASN A 79 27.39 -6.94 -1.79
N ALA A 80 27.70 -5.86 -2.50
CA ALA A 80 27.28 -4.52 -2.10
C ALA A 80 25.75 -4.32 -2.15
N GLN A 81 25.07 -4.93 -3.12
CA GLN A 81 23.61 -4.85 -3.28
C GLN A 81 22.91 -5.74 -2.24
N ALA A 82 23.49 -6.90 -1.91
CA ALA A 82 23.01 -7.74 -0.82
C ALA A 82 23.12 -7.03 0.54
N GLY A 83 24.16 -6.21 0.72
CA GLY A 83 24.33 -5.34 1.89
C GLY A 83 23.19 -4.34 2.06
N LEU A 84 22.70 -3.73 0.97
CA LEU A 84 21.56 -2.81 1.02
C LEU A 84 20.28 -3.53 1.49
N VAL A 85 20.00 -4.73 0.99
CA VAL A 85 18.85 -5.54 1.44
C VAL A 85 18.96 -5.87 2.94
N SER A 86 20.16 -6.21 3.42
CA SER A 86 20.43 -6.50 4.83
C SER A 86 20.22 -5.28 5.73
N VAL A 87 20.68 -4.10 5.32
CA VAL A 87 20.49 -2.85 6.09
C VAL A 87 19.01 -2.49 6.18
N VAL A 88 18.25 -2.63 5.08
CA VAL A 88 16.81 -2.44 5.10
C VAL A 88 16.19 -3.37 6.16
N VAL A 89 16.39 -4.69 6.05
CA VAL A 89 15.83 -5.68 6.99
C VAL A 89 16.23 -5.40 8.45
N GLY A 90 17.50 -5.09 8.70
CA GLY A 90 18.03 -4.80 10.04
C GLY A 90 17.42 -3.55 10.66
N ALA A 91 17.26 -2.48 9.88
CA ALA A 91 16.58 -1.26 10.32
C ALA A 91 15.10 -1.53 10.66
N GLY A 92 14.43 -2.41 9.90
CA GLY A 92 13.06 -2.85 10.17
C GLY A 92 12.90 -3.53 11.53
N ALA A 93 13.83 -4.43 11.89
CA ALA A 93 13.80 -5.12 13.17
C ALA A 93 14.04 -4.17 14.36
N ALA A 94 14.97 -3.23 14.23
CA ALA A 94 15.25 -2.23 15.26
C ALA A 94 14.06 -1.30 15.50
N TRP A 95 13.44 -0.79 14.43
CA TRP A 95 12.26 0.07 14.54
C TRP A 95 11.03 -0.68 15.07
N PHE A 96 10.83 -1.94 14.66
CA PHE A 96 9.77 -2.78 15.20
C PHE A 96 9.94 -3.02 16.71
N GLY A 97 11.17 -3.33 17.16
CA GLY A 97 11.49 -3.48 18.57
C GLY A 97 11.18 -2.24 19.40
N LEU A 98 11.53 -1.06 18.89
CA LEU A 98 11.18 0.22 19.53
C LEU A 98 9.66 0.47 19.53
N TYR A 99 8.96 0.07 18.47
CA TYR A 99 7.51 0.25 18.35
C TYR A 99 6.71 -0.65 19.30
N VAL A 100 7.08 -1.93 19.45
CA VAL A 100 6.36 -2.87 20.34
C VAL A 100 6.71 -2.69 21.82
N ASN A 101 7.86 -2.11 22.14
CA ASN A 101 8.30 -1.89 23.52
C ASN A 101 7.65 -0.63 24.17
N GLY A 102 6.40 -0.34 23.82
CA GLY A 102 5.63 0.78 24.34
C GLY A 102 5.30 0.62 25.82
N LYS A 103 6.15 1.22 26.66
CA LYS A 103 5.97 1.47 28.11
C LYS A 103 5.80 0.21 28.97
N LYS A 104 6.85 -0.16 29.72
CA LYS A 104 6.66 -0.94 30.94
C LYS A 104 5.81 -0.11 31.91
N THR A 105 4.59 -0.54 32.18
CA THR A 105 3.82 -0.01 33.31
C THR A 105 4.54 -0.43 34.58
N GLU A 106 5.25 0.50 35.22
CA GLU A 106 5.79 0.32 36.57
C GLU A 106 4.60 0.06 37.51
N ILE A 107 4.35 -1.21 37.87
CA ILE A 107 3.39 -1.55 38.91
C ILE A 107 4.00 -1.08 40.23
N GLN A 108 3.59 0.11 40.68
CA GLN A 108 3.91 0.63 42.00
C GLN A 108 3.39 -0.36 43.04
N LYS A 109 4.27 -1.22 43.57
CA LYS A 109 3.96 -2.06 44.72
C LYS A 109 3.74 -1.14 45.92
N HIS A 110 2.48 -0.87 46.24
CA HIS A 110 2.12 -0.19 47.48
C HIS A 110 2.47 -1.11 48.66
N ASN A 111 3.66 -0.92 49.25
CA ASN A 111 3.98 -1.49 50.54
C ASN A 111 3.10 -0.82 51.60
N LYS A 112 2.13 -1.57 52.11
CA LYS A 112 1.29 -1.18 53.25
C LYS A 112 2.13 -1.43 54.51
N LYS A 113 2.45 -0.33 55.21
CA LYS A 113 3.05 -0.37 56.56
C LYS A 113 2.07 -0.97 57.56
#